data_AF-A0A8T4L1C9-F1
#
_entry.id   AF-A0A8T4L1C9-F1
#
_cell.length_a   1.000
_cell.length_b   1.000
_cell.length_c   1.000
_cell.angle_alpha   90.00
_cell.angle_beta   90.00
_cell.angle_gamma   90.00
#
_symmetry.space_group_name_H-M   'P 1'
#
loop_
_entity.id
_entity.type
_entity.pdbx_description
1 polymer ?
#
loop_
_entity_poly.entity_id
_entity_poly.type
_entity_poly.pdbx_seq_one_letter_code
_entity_poly.pdbx_strand_id
1 'polypeptide(L)' 'MLKQGEIAFRVDEEFYGNKKTDEKELAKALKENANINLVGKRAVGIALREGIISGNDIIKICGIPHVQIIKI' A
#
# COMPACT_ATOMS: atom_id res chain seq x y z
N MET A 1 0.23 -2.60 -15.99
CA MET A 1 0.99 -1.33 -15.87
C MET A 1 0.00 -0.18 -15.83
N LEU A 2 0.11 0.67 -14.81
CA LEU A 2 -0.67 1.89 -14.62
C LEU A 2 0.13 3.08 -15.17
N LYS A 3 -0.51 3.99 -15.90
CA LYS A 3 0.14 5.17 -16.49
C LYS A 3 -0.69 6.42 -16.25
N GLN A 4 -0.07 7.46 -15.70
CA GLN A 4 -0.68 8.78 -15.47
C GLN A 4 0.36 9.88 -15.68
N GLY A 5 0.25 10.61 -16.78
CA GLY A 5 1.28 11.56 -17.20
C GLY A 5 2.63 10.85 -17.35
N GLU A 6 3.63 11.34 -16.64
CA GLU A 6 4.98 10.75 -16.61
C GLU A 6 5.11 9.56 -15.65
N ILE A 7 4.11 9.31 -14.80
CA ILE A 7 4.14 8.20 -13.84
C ILE A 7 3.82 6.90 -14.57
N ALA A 8 4.77 5.97 -14.58
CA ALA A 8 4.57 4.57 -14.94
C ALA A 8 4.74 3.69 -13.71
N PHE A 9 3.66 3.03 -13.28
CA PHE A 9 3.64 2.23 -12.06
C PHE A 9 3.27 0.78 -12.37
N ARG A 10 4.11 -0.16 -11.94
CA ARG A 10 3.90 -1.59 -12.18
C ARG A 10 3.63 -2.28 -10.85
N VAL A 11 2.51 -3.00 -10.81
CA VAL A 11 2.21 -3.98 -9.76
C VAL A 11 2.42 -5.33 -10.41
N ASP A 12 3.53 -5.98 -10.07
CA ASP A 12 3.92 -7.30 -10.56
C ASP A 12 4.34 -8.20 -9.40
N GLU A 13 4.34 -9.50 -9.64
CA GLU A 13 4.67 -10.50 -8.63
C GLU A 13 6.15 -10.47 -8.23
N GLU A 14 7.05 -9.97 -9.09
CA GLU A 14 8.48 -9.90 -8.79
C GLU A 14 8.76 -8.90 -7.66
N PHE A 15 8.07 -7.75 -7.66
CA PHE A 15 8.20 -6.74 -6.62
C PHE A 15 7.23 -6.93 -5.44
N TYR A 16 5.94 -7.20 -5.71
CA TYR A 16 4.91 -7.30 -4.67
C TYR A 16 4.75 -8.71 -4.08
N GLY A 17 5.38 -9.70 -4.69
CA GLY A 17 5.20 -11.10 -4.32
C GLY A 17 3.85 -11.66 -4.74
N ASN A 18 3.68 -12.96 -4.49
CA ASN A 18 2.49 -13.73 -4.84
C ASN A 18 1.83 -14.40 -3.61
N LYS A 19 2.36 -14.14 -2.40
CA LYS A 19 1.79 -14.66 -1.16
C LYS A 19 0.49 -13.92 -0.83
N LYS A 20 -0.62 -14.66 -0.81
CA LYS A 20 -1.90 -14.15 -0.31
C LYS A 20 -1.84 -14.00 1.21
N THR A 21 -2.54 -13.00 1.72
CA THR A 21 -2.63 -12.71 3.15
C THR A 21 -4.04 -12.22 3.51
N ASP A 22 -4.40 -12.34 4.77
CA ASP A 22 -5.63 -11.77 5.30
C ASP A 22 -5.41 -10.41 5.96
N GLU A 23 -6.49 -9.83 6.49
CA GLU A 23 -6.44 -8.52 7.13
C GLU A 23 -5.65 -8.51 8.44
N LYS A 24 -5.74 -9.57 9.23
CA LYS A 24 -5.07 -9.68 10.54
C LYS A 24 -3.56 -9.78 10.35
N GLU A 25 -3.13 -10.59 9.40
CA GLU A 25 -1.73 -10.71 9.01
C GLU A 25 -1.19 -9.40 8.43
N LEU A 26 -1.95 -8.73 7.56
CA LEU A 26 -1.55 -7.41 7.04
C LEU A 26 -1.40 -6.38 8.17
N ALA A 27 -2.38 -6.28 9.08
CA ALA A 27 -2.32 -5.36 10.22
C ALA A 27 -1.10 -5.63 11.12
N LYS A 28 -0.74 -6.90 11.32
CA LYS A 28 0.48 -7.29 12.02
C LYS A 28 1.73 -6.82 11.26
N ALA A 29 1.82 -7.12 9.97
CA ALA A 29 2.94 -6.69 9.13
C ALA A 29 3.10 -5.16 9.11
N LEU A 30 1.99 -4.42 9.07
CA LEU A 30 1.96 -2.97 9.14
C LEU A 30 2.57 -2.41 10.42
N LYS A 31 2.49 -3.14 11.54
CA LYS A 31 3.06 -2.73 12.83
C LYS A 31 4.53 -3.10 12.94
N GLU A 32 4.90 -4.28 12.46
CA GLU A 32 6.24 -4.87 12.65
C GLU A 32 7.29 -4.43 11.62
N ASN A 33 6.89 -3.91 10.46
CA ASN A 33 7.82 -3.51 9.40
C ASN A 33 8.01 -1.99 9.33
N ALA A 34 9.19 -1.57 8.89
CA ALA A 34 9.58 -0.16 8.79
C ALA A 34 9.43 0.44 7.39
N ASN A 35 9.43 -0.37 6.33
CA ASN A 35 9.29 0.08 4.94
C ASN A 35 8.18 -0.72 4.25
N ILE A 36 7.11 -0.05 3.83
CA ILE A 36 5.91 -0.73 3.34
C ILE A 36 5.31 0.04 2.16
N ASN A 37 5.06 -0.66 1.05
CA ASN A 37 4.31 -0.15 -0.09
C ASN A 37 2.91 -0.79 -0.13
N LEU A 38 1.86 0.02 -0.09
CA LEU A 38 0.48 -0.45 -0.21
C LEU A 38 -0.16 0.10 -1.48
N VAL A 39 -0.89 -0.75 -2.20
CA VAL A 39 -1.62 -0.37 -3.41
C VAL A 39 -3.02 -0.97 -3.36
N GLY A 40 -4.02 -0.17 -3.71
CA GLY A 40 -5.40 -0.60 -3.82
C GLY A 40 -6.24 -0.33 -2.56
N LYS A 41 -7.55 -0.24 -2.78
CA LYS A 41 -8.52 0.22 -1.78
C LYS A 41 -8.50 -0.60 -0.49
N ARG A 42 -8.39 -1.94 -0.59
CA ARG A 42 -8.45 -2.83 0.57
C ARG A 42 -7.21 -2.70 1.46
N ALA A 43 -6.01 -2.79 0.88
CA ALA A 43 -4.76 -2.71 1.64
C ALA A 43 -4.58 -1.33 2.31
N VAL A 44 -4.80 -0.25 1.55
CA VAL A 44 -4.73 1.12 2.07
C VAL A 44 -5.81 1.37 3.12
N GLY A 45 -7.04 0.87 2.91
CA GLY A 45 -8.14 1.01 3.87
C GLY A 45 -7.88 0.33 5.21
N ILE A 46 -7.17 -0.81 5.22
CA ILE A 46 -6.75 -1.48 6.45
C ILE A 46 -5.76 -0.60 7.23
N ALA A 47 -4.73 -0.05 6.56
CA ALA A 47 -3.76 0.83 7.21
C ALA A 47 -4.41 2.10 7.80
N LEU A 48 -5.39 2.67 7.08
CA LEU A 48 -6.16 3.82 7.55
C LEU A 48 -7.00 3.48 8.79
N ARG A 49 -7.70 2.33 8.79
CA ARG A 49 -8.51 1.89 9.94
C ARG A 49 -7.66 1.53 11.15
N GLU A 50 -6.47 0.96 10.94
CA GLU A 50 -5.51 0.66 12.01
C GLU A 50 -4.81 1.93 12.56
N GLY A 51 -5.09 3.11 12.00
CA GLY A 51 -4.50 4.38 12.44
C GLY A 51 -3.01 4.52 12.15
N ILE A 52 -2.47 3.70 11.25
CA ILE A 52 -1.05 3.72 10.85
C ILE A 52 -0.77 4.88 9.88
N ILE A 53 -1.79 5.26 9.10
CA ILE A 53 -1.76 6.38 8.17
C ILE A 53 -3.00 7.25 8.39
N SER A 54 -2.96 8.47 7.89
CA SER A 54 -4.07 9.40 7.76
C SER A 54 -4.56 9.47 6.30
N GLY A 55 -5.75 10.05 6.08
CA GLY A 55 -6.28 10.24 4.73
C GLY A 55 -5.41 11.14 3.84
N ASN A 56 -4.63 12.04 4.45
CA ASN A 56 -3.73 12.95 3.74
C ASN A 56 -2.46 12.25 3.22
N ASP A 57 -2.13 11.07 3.74
CA ASP A 57 -0.97 10.28 3.30
C ASP A 57 -1.27 9.48 2.02
N ILE A 58 -2.53 9.44 1.58
CA ILE A 58 -2.98 8.63 0.46
C ILE A 58 -2.90 9.43 -0.84
N ILE A 59 -2.03 9.00 -1.74
CA ILE A 59 -2.04 9.47 -3.13
C ILE A 59 -2.86 8.51 -4.00
N LYS A 60 -3.23 8.97 -5.20
CA LYS A 60 -3.94 8.15 -6.19
C LYS A 60 -3.12 8.08 -7.48
N ILE A 61 -2.78 6.86 -7.89
CA ILE A 61 -2.13 6.58 -9.18
C ILE A 61 -3.17 5.93 -10.07
N CYS A 62 -3.54 6.58 -11.17
CA CYS A 62 -4.66 6.17 -12.03
C CYS A 62 -5.97 5.94 -11.25
N GLY A 63 -6.22 6.76 -10.22
CA GLY A 63 -7.38 6.62 -9.33
C GLY A 63 -7.27 5.49 -8.27
N ILE A 64 -6.19 4.72 -8.29
CA ILE A 64 -5.93 3.62 -7.34
C ILE A 64 -5.19 4.20 -6.12
N PRO A 65 -5.72 4.02 -4.90
CA PRO A 65 -5.04 4.46 -3.68
C PRO A 65 -3.68 3.81 -3.52
N HIS A 66 -2.70 4.60 -3.12
CA HIS A 66 -1.35 4.16 -2.80
C HIS A 66 -0.82 4.91 -1.58
N VAL A 67 -0.02 4.23 -0.76
CA VAL A 67 0.78 4.84 0.30
C VAL A 67 2.10 4.10 0.43
N GLN A 68 3.15 4.84 0.77
CA GLN A 68 4.42 4.31 1.21
C GLN A 68 4.67 4.74 2.65
N ILE A 69 5.00 3.79 3.52
CA ILE A 69 5.24 4.02 4.94
C ILE A 69 6.72 3.80 5.20
N ILE A 70 7.38 4.78 5.83
CA ILE A 70 8.77 4.71 6.31
C ILE A 70 8.78 5.08 7.79
N LYS A 71 9.17 4.14 8.66
CA LYS A 71 9.37 4.36 10.09
C LYS A 71 10.86 4.50 10.39
N ILE A 72 11.21 5.49 11.21
CA ILE A 72 12.58 5.76 11.70
C ILE A 72 12.68 5.30 13.15
#